data_AF-A0A936CNV3-F1
#
_entry.id   AF-A0A936CNV3-F1
#
_cell.length_a   1.000
_cell.length_b   1.000
_cell.length_c   1.000
_cell.angle_alpha   90.00
_cell.angle_beta   90.00
_cell.angle_gamma   90.00
#
_symmetry.space_group_name_H-M   'P 1'
#
loop_
_entity.id
_entity.type
_entity.pdbx_description
1 polymer ?
#
loop_
_entity_poly.entity_id
_entity_poly.type
_entity_poly.pdbx_seq_one_letter_code
_entity_poly.pdbx_strand_id
1 'polypeptide(L)'
;MKDPITAFDIIKDNYIRYVETAFDTKFDSVNVERRILLNTDRVLYREPWIEPLPDYKSSEITISQLTKSDVPNMTDAELETFKSLVKTGLFSDSLSYVCTSGKHAQAINE
;
A
#
# COMPACT_ATOMS: atom_id res chain seq x y z
N MET A 1 1.58 -5.92 -10.71
CA MET A 1 0.29 -5.64 -10.05
C MET A 1 -0.78 -5.54 -11.13
N LYS A 2 -1.80 -6.40 -11.11
CA LYS A 2 -2.93 -6.28 -12.06
C LYS A 2 -3.70 -5.03 -11.66
N ASP A 3 -3.89 -4.12 -12.62
CA ASP A 3 -4.48 -2.78 -12.47
C ASP A 3 -5.60 -2.70 -11.38
N PRO A 4 -5.28 -2.20 -10.18
CA PRO A 4 -6.23 -2.17 -9.06
C PRO A 4 -7.31 -1.11 -9.26
N ILE A 5 -7.07 -0.10 -10.11
CA ILE A 5 -8.02 0.97 -10.42
C ILE A 5 -9.15 0.37 -11.26
N THR A 6 -8.80 -0.30 -12.36
CA THR A 6 -9.80 -0.94 -13.22
C THR A 6 -10.57 -2.03 -12.47
N ALA A 7 -9.91 -2.79 -11.60
CA ALA A 7 -10.59 -3.80 -10.78
C ALA A 7 -11.63 -3.17 -9.83
N PHE A 8 -11.30 -2.05 -9.20
CA PHE A 8 -12.22 -1.29 -8.36
C PHE A 8 -13.44 -0.81 -9.14
N ASP A 9 -13.24 -0.19 -10.30
CA ASP A 9 -14.33 0.32 -11.14
C ASP A 9 -15.28 -0.79 -11.59
N ILE A 10 -14.75 -1.93 -12.02
CA ILE A 10 -15.56 -3.09 -12.43
C ILE A 10 -16.45 -3.58 -11.27
N ILE A 11 -15.89 -3.68 -10.07
CA ILE A 11 -16.64 -4.17 -8.89
C ILE A 11 -17.74 -3.17 -8.52
N LYS A 12 -17.41 -1.87 -8.45
CA LYS A 12 -18.33 -0.78 -8.18
C LYS A 12 -19.50 -0.78 -9.16
N ASP A 13 -19.22 -0.79 -10.46
CA ASP A 13 -20.24 -0.71 -11.51
C ASP A 13 -21.14 -1.95 -11.53
N ASN A 14 -20.58 -3.14 -11.31
CA ASN A 14 -21.37 -4.36 -11.21
C ASN A 14 -22.30 -4.35 -10.00
N TYR A 15 -21.86 -3.81 -8.86
CA TYR A 15 -22.71 -3.67 -7.67
C TYR A 15 -23.84 -2.67 -7.90
N ILE A 16 -23.54 -1.50 -8.48
CA ILE A 16 -24.56 -0.50 -8.85
C ILE A 16 -25.59 -1.11 -9.81
N ARG A 17 -25.14 -1.84 -10.83
CA ARG A 17 -26.03 -2.53 -11.79
C ARG A 17 -26.95 -3.54 -11.09
N TYR A 18 -26.43 -4.30 -10.12
CA TYR A 18 -27.26 -5.21 -9.33
C TYR A 18 -28.33 -4.44 -8.56
N VAL A 19 -27.99 -3.34 -7.90
CA VAL A 19 -28.96 -2.51 -7.16
C VAL A 19 -30.02 -1.93 -8.10
N GLU A 20 -29.61 -1.41 -9.25
CA GLU A 20 -30.52 -0.85 -10.26
C GLU A 20 -31.50 -1.89 -10.81
N THR A 21 -31.03 -3.13 -11.04
CA THR A 21 -31.88 -4.20 -11.60
C THR A 21 -32.75 -4.88 -10.57
N ALA A 22 -32.24 -5.15 -9.36
CA ALA A 22 -32.99 -5.85 -8.31
C ALA A 22 -34.02 -4.97 -7.59
N PHE A 23 -33.79 -3.65 -7.53
CA PHE A 23 -34.62 -2.69 -6.80
C PHE A 23 -35.14 -1.56 -7.70
N ASP A 24 -35.41 -1.89 -8.96
CA ASP A 24 -36.01 -0.95 -9.91
C ASP A 24 -37.39 -0.48 -9.43
N THR A 25 -37.78 0.72 -9.84
CA THR A 25 -39.08 1.31 -9.53
C THR A 25 -39.72 1.88 -10.78
N LYS A 26 -41.04 2.03 -10.79
CA LYS A 26 -41.76 2.68 -11.90
C LYS A 26 -41.48 4.19 -12.04
N PHE A 27 -40.68 4.77 -11.13
CA PHE A 27 -40.43 6.20 -11.06
C PHE A 27 -39.00 6.50 -11.49
N ASP A 28 -38.83 6.89 -12.75
CA ASP A 28 -37.51 7.18 -13.32
C ASP A 28 -36.75 8.25 -12.53
N SER A 29 -37.45 9.25 -11.99
CA SER A 29 -36.85 10.29 -11.14
C SER A 29 -36.15 9.71 -9.92
N VAL A 30 -36.78 8.74 -9.24
CA VAL A 30 -36.21 8.07 -8.06
C VAL A 30 -35.01 7.22 -8.44
N ASN A 31 -35.07 6.53 -9.58
CA ASN A 31 -33.96 5.73 -10.08
C ASN A 31 -32.74 6.60 -10.43
N VAL A 32 -32.97 7.77 -11.03
CA VAL A 32 -31.92 8.76 -11.33
C VAL A 32 -31.30 9.32 -10.05
N GLU A 33 -32.12 9.75 -9.09
CA GLU A 33 -31.65 10.24 -7.78
C GLU A 33 -30.82 9.17 -7.05
N ARG A 34 -31.30 7.92 -7.05
CA ARG A 34 -30.57 6.78 -6.47
C ARG A 34 -29.22 6.59 -7.15
N ARG A 35 -29.17 6.60 -8.49
CA ARG A 35 -27.92 6.40 -9.23
C ARG A 35 -26.89 7.48 -8.89
N ILE A 36 -27.31 8.73 -8.74
CA ILE A 36 -26.44 9.84 -8.31
C ILE A 36 -25.88 9.56 -6.91
N LEU A 37 -26.74 9.17 -5.95
CA LEU A 37 -26.30 8.85 -4.58
C LEU A 37 -25.34 7.66 -4.54
N LEU A 38 -25.60 6.60 -5.30
CA LEU A 38 -24.73 5.42 -5.35
C LEU A 38 -23.34 5.74 -5.95
N ASN A 39 -23.25 6.76 -6.81
CA ASN A 39 -21.99 7.27 -7.37
C ASN A 39 -21.38 8.42 -6.55
N THR A 40 -21.92 8.73 -5.37
CA THR A 40 -21.38 9.75 -4.49
C THR A 40 -20.35 9.13 -3.54
N ASP A 41 -19.17 9.77 -3.44
CA ASP A 41 -18.13 9.35 -2.50
C ASP A 41 -18.72 9.23 -1.08
N ARG A 42 -18.28 8.21 -0.34
CA ARG A 42 -18.73 7.89 1.02
C ARG A 42 -20.15 7.37 1.16
N VAL A 43 -20.88 7.12 0.08
CA VAL A 43 -22.20 6.46 0.13
C VAL A 43 -22.04 4.95 -0.03
N LEU A 44 -21.78 4.49 -1.26
CA LEU A 44 -21.57 3.07 -1.55
C LEU A 44 -20.09 2.69 -1.44
N TYR A 45 -19.20 3.59 -1.86
CA TYR A 45 -17.77 3.34 -1.95
C TYR A 45 -16.98 4.56 -1.47
N ARG A 46 -15.66 4.38 -1.36
CA ARG A 46 -14.68 5.45 -1.18
C ARG A 46 -13.76 5.43 -2.39
N GLU A 47 -13.45 6.59 -2.95
CA GLU A 47 -12.38 6.68 -3.95
C GLU A 47 -11.08 6.07 -3.39
N PRO A 48 -10.46 5.12 -4.10
CA PRO A 48 -9.29 4.41 -3.58
C PRO A 48 -8.13 5.38 -3.41
N TRP A 49 -7.56 5.42 -2.21
CA TRP A 49 -6.29 6.09 -1.98
C TRP A 49 -5.17 5.11 -2.30
N ILE A 50 -4.41 5.43 -3.35
CA ILE A 50 -3.34 4.57 -3.84
C ILE A 50 -2.01 5.22 -3.46
N GLU A 51 -1.24 4.52 -2.65
CA GLU A 51 0.15 4.86 -2.41
C GLU A 51 1.02 4.16 -3.47
N PRO A 52 1.80 4.91 -4.27
CA PRO A 52 2.76 4.30 -5.18
C PRO A 52 3.84 3.62 -4.34
N LEU A 53 3.87 2.30 -4.34
CA LEU A 53 4.96 1.55 -3.71
C LEU A 53 6.21 1.67 -4.60
N PRO A 54 7.33 2.16 -4.05
CA PRO A 54 8.59 2.18 -4.79
C PRO A 54 9.01 0.77 -5.19
N ASP A 55 9.60 0.63 -6.38
CA ASP A 55 10.29 -0.60 -6.79
C ASP A 55 11.63 -0.71 -6.04
N TYR A 56 11.46 -1.16 -4.83
CA TYR A 56 12.43 -1.51 -3.83
C TYR A 56 13.21 -2.76 -4.27
N LYS A 57 14.52 -2.62 -4.48
CA LYS A 57 15.38 -3.76 -4.80
C LYS A 57 15.94 -4.34 -3.50
N SER A 58 15.93 -5.67 -3.44
CA SER A 58 16.68 -6.40 -2.41
C SER A 58 18.14 -5.95 -2.47
N SER A 59 18.72 -5.65 -1.31
CA SER A 59 20.15 -5.42 -1.18
C SER A 59 20.94 -6.72 -1.11
N GLU A 60 20.27 -7.88 -1.04
CA GLU A 60 20.84 -9.21 -0.73
C GLU A 60 21.52 -9.29 0.65
N ILE A 61 21.35 -8.26 1.50
CA ILE A 61 21.87 -8.20 2.87
C ILE A 61 20.75 -8.55 3.83
N THR A 62 20.97 -9.53 4.70
CA THR A 62 20.03 -9.89 5.77
C THR A 62 20.19 -8.96 6.98
N ILE A 63 19.16 -8.89 7.83
CA ILE A 63 19.19 -8.09 9.08
C ILE A 63 20.40 -8.45 9.97
N SER A 64 20.78 -9.73 10.00
CA SER A 64 21.95 -10.22 10.74
C SER A 64 23.27 -9.65 10.25
N GLN A 65 23.37 -9.36 8.95
CA GLN A 65 24.59 -8.89 8.30
C GLN A 65 24.73 -7.37 8.32
N LEU A 66 23.73 -6.63 8.85
CA LEU A 66 23.80 -5.18 8.93
C LEU A 66 25.00 -4.73 9.77
N THR A 67 25.75 -3.80 9.20
CA THR A 67 26.93 -3.19 9.81
C THR A 67 26.69 -1.70 10.05
N LYS A 68 27.57 -1.09 10.85
CA LYS A 68 27.48 0.33 11.17
C LYS A 68 27.56 1.25 9.95
N SER A 69 28.23 0.83 8.87
CA SER A 69 28.28 1.59 7.62
C SER A 69 26.95 1.63 6.88
N ASP A 70 26.08 0.63 7.09
CA ASP A 70 24.76 0.56 6.46
C ASP A 70 23.75 1.46 7.18
N VAL A 71 24.00 1.76 8.47
CA VAL A 71 23.15 2.58 9.34
C VAL A 71 23.99 3.69 10.02
N PRO A 72 24.50 4.67 9.26
CA PRO A 72 25.41 5.68 9.79
C PRO A 72 24.80 6.52 10.93
N ASN A 73 23.48 6.67 10.94
CA ASN A 73 22.74 7.48 11.92
C ASN A 73 22.35 6.72 13.21
N MET A 74 22.76 5.46 13.36
CA MET A 74 22.25 4.56 14.41
C MET A 74 23.42 4.06 15.28
N THR A 75 23.47 4.37 16.57
CA THR A 75 24.56 3.91 17.46
C THR A 75 24.66 2.37 17.48
N ASP A 76 25.81 1.83 17.89
CA ASP A 76 25.99 0.37 17.97
C ASP A 76 24.96 -0.29 18.91
N ALA A 77 24.61 0.37 20.01
CA ALA A 77 23.57 -0.10 20.93
C ALA A 77 22.18 -0.13 20.28
N GLU A 78 21.84 0.89 19.48
CA GLU A 78 20.58 0.95 18.75
C GLU A 78 20.51 -0.13 17.66
N LEU A 79 21.62 -0.35 16.92
CA LEU A 79 21.70 -1.40 15.91
C LEU A 79 21.52 -2.80 16.52
N GLU A 80 22.17 -3.10 17.63
CA GLU A 80 22.01 -4.39 18.30
C GLU A 80 20.61 -4.56 18.91
N THR A 81 20.03 -3.49 19.45
CA THR A 81 18.64 -3.49 19.92
C THR A 81 17.68 -3.77 18.76
N PHE A 82 17.88 -3.12 17.61
CA PHE A 82 17.09 -3.34 16.41
C PHE A 82 17.20 -4.78 15.91
N LYS A 83 18.42 -5.31 15.76
CA LYS A 83 18.64 -6.70 15.35
C LYS A 83 17.97 -7.69 16.29
N SER A 84 18.08 -7.47 17.60
CA SER A 84 17.44 -8.31 18.61
C SER A 84 15.92 -8.28 18.47
N LEU A 85 15.32 -7.09 18.38
CA LEU A 85 13.88 -6.89 18.26
C LEU A 85 13.31 -7.58 17.01
N VAL A 86 13.92 -7.35 15.85
CA VAL A 86 13.45 -7.91 14.57
C VAL A 86 13.52 -9.44 14.56
N LYS A 87 14.48 -10.03 15.29
CA LYS A 87 14.68 -11.48 15.41
C LYS A 87 13.80 -12.15 16.46
N THR A 88 12.93 -11.43 17.17
CA THR A 88 12.00 -12.03 18.15
C THR A 88 10.86 -12.86 17.52
N GLY A 89 10.98 -13.26 16.25
CA GLY A 89 9.99 -14.03 15.51
C GLY A 89 8.96 -13.18 14.75
N LEU A 90 9.10 -11.85 14.78
CA LEU A 90 8.25 -10.95 14.00
C LEU A 90 8.52 -11.05 12.49
N PHE A 91 9.77 -11.34 12.11
CA PHE A 91 10.21 -11.48 10.73
C PHE A 91 11.01 -12.77 10.54
N SER A 92 11.01 -13.31 9.31
CA SER A 92 11.86 -14.43 8.93
C SER A 92 13.33 -14.00 8.82
N ASP A 93 14.26 -14.87 9.21
CA ASP A 93 15.71 -14.61 9.04
C ASP A 93 16.14 -14.42 7.58
N SER A 94 15.34 -14.89 6.62
CA SER A 94 15.53 -14.69 5.19
C SER A 94 15.08 -13.31 4.68
N LEU A 95 14.57 -12.43 5.55
CA LEU A 95 14.14 -11.10 5.13
C LEU A 95 15.36 -10.24 4.76
N SER A 96 15.45 -9.89 3.48
CA SER A 96 16.46 -8.98 2.94
C SER A 96 16.11 -7.54 3.30
N TYR A 97 17.13 -6.77 3.65
CA TYR A 97 17.03 -5.32 3.65
C TYR A 97 16.81 -4.80 2.23
N VAL A 98 16.20 -3.64 2.11
CA VAL A 98 15.74 -3.09 0.84
C VAL A 98 16.28 -1.69 0.69
N CYS A 99 16.82 -1.38 -0.49
CA CYS A 99 17.33 -0.05 -0.82
C CYS A 99 16.48 0.61 -1.92
N THR A 100 16.25 1.92 -1.83
CA THR A 100 15.64 2.69 -2.92
C THR A 100 16.63 2.74 -4.08
N SER A 101 16.16 2.39 -5.28
CA SER A 101 16.94 2.45 -6.51
C SER A 101 17.24 3.90 -6.91
N GLY A 102 18.21 4.55 -6.26
CA GLY A 102 18.59 5.92 -6.57
C GLY A 102 19.89 6.30 -5.90
N LYS A 103 20.99 6.25 -6.68
CA LYS A 103 22.30 6.87 -6.45
C LYS A 103 22.66 7.16 -4.98
N HIS A 104 23.54 6.32 -4.45
CA HIS A 104 24.39 6.62 -3.31
C HIS A 104 23.65 6.99 -2.00
N ALA A 105 23.97 6.24 -0.95
CA ALA A 105 24.16 6.81 0.39
C ALA A 105 25.29 7.85 0.37
N GLN A 106 25.17 8.91 -0.44
CA GLN A 106 26.01 10.10 -0.38
C GLN A 106 25.31 11.09 0.52
N ALA A 107 25.85 11.19 1.73
CA ALA A 107 25.99 12.41 2.50
C ALA A 107 24.88 13.44 2.34
N ILE A 108 23.87 13.37 3.21
CA ILE A 108 23.23 14.58 3.73
C ILE A 108 24.17 15.20 4.77
N ASN A 109 25.18 15.92 4.25
CA ASN A 109 25.86 17.01 4.92
C ASN A 109 25.77 18.20 3.95
N GLU A 110 24.77 19.04 4.16
CA GLU A 110 24.78 20.51 3.96
C GLU A 110 23.57 21.09 4.70
#